data_AF-A0A2U1XP05-F1
#
_entry.id   AF-A0A2U1XP05-F1
#
_cell.length_a   1.000
_cell.length_b   1.000
_cell.length_c   1.000
_cell.angle_alpha   90.00
_cell.angle_beta   90.00
_cell.angle_gamma   90.00
#
_symmetry.space_group_name_H-M   'P 1'
#
loop_
_entity.id
_entity.type
_entity.pdbx_description
1 polymer ?
#
loop_
_entity_poly.entity_id
_entity_poly.type
_entity_poly.pdbx_seq_one_letter_code
_entity_poly.pdbx_strand_id
1 'polypeptide(L)'
;MTVAWKDHPKRRGAAPHAVPADAVWTMVPDYRKMAQELAMLGAEAARRARMTGNGHYDRLAHTLTSRADEILDDLERGRKI
;
A
#
# COMPACT_ATOMS: atom_id res chain seq x y z
N MET A 1 41.25 44.46 1.55
CA MET A 1 42.17 43.41 1.07
C MET A 1 41.47 42.07 1.19
N THR A 2 41.46 41.31 0.11
CA THR A 2 40.90 39.98 -0.11
C THR A 2 41.76 38.89 0.54
N VAL A 3 41.11 37.86 1.10
CA VAL A 3 41.24 36.40 0.82
C VAL A 3 40.18 35.71 1.69
N ALA A 4 39.14 35.04 1.16
CA ALA A 4 39.13 33.64 0.68
C ALA A 4 39.85 32.71 1.69
N TRP A 5 39.44 31.52 2.09
CA TRP A 5 39.03 30.28 1.43
C TRP A 5 38.36 29.47 2.57
N LYS A 6 37.31 28.66 2.42
CA LYS A 6 37.42 27.27 1.93
C LYS A 6 36.04 26.62 1.94
N ASP A 7 35.64 26.18 0.75
CA ASP A 7 34.65 25.14 0.42
C ASP A 7 34.11 24.30 1.59
N HIS A 8 32.81 24.45 1.85
CA HIS A 8 32.01 23.37 2.41
C HIS A 8 31.33 22.65 1.24
N PRO A 9 31.72 21.41 0.91
CA PRO A 9 31.02 20.66 -0.12
C PRO A 9 29.61 20.34 0.39
N LYS A 10 28.60 21.07 -0.11
CA LYS A 10 27.21 20.63 -0.05
C LYS A 10 27.13 19.34 -0.87
N ARG A 11 27.33 18.20 -0.20
CA ARG A 11 26.84 16.91 -0.66
C ARG A 11 25.32 17.04 -0.75
N ARG A 12 24.82 17.53 -1.88
CA ARG A 12 23.43 17.36 -2.31
C ARG A 12 23.30 15.87 -2.56
N GLY A 13 23.02 15.12 -1.49
CA GLY A 13 22.51 13.77 -1.60
C GLY A 13 21.36 13.81 -2.59
N ALA A 14 21.47 12.95 -3.59
CA ALA A 14 20.52 12.85 -4.70
C ALA A 14 19.09 13.00 -4.18
N ALA A 15 18.34 13.90 -4.82
CA ALA A 15 16.92 14.00 -4.60
C ALA A 15 16.32 12.58 -4.69
N PRO A 16 15.45 12.18 -3.74
CA PRO A 16 14.63 10.99 -3.96
C PRO A 16 13.95 11.21 -5.30
N HIS A 17 14.10 10.25 -6.21
CA HIS A 17 13.53 10.31 -7.54
C HIS A 17 12.07 10.73 -7.39
N ALA A 18 11.79 11.98 -7.74
CA ALA A 18 10.43 12.48 -7.81
C ALA A 18 9.82 11.69 -8.95
N VAL A 19 9.15 10.60 -8.58
CA VAL A 19 8.27 9.89 -9.49
C VAL A 19 7.34 10.97 -10.03
N PRO A 20 7.37 11.28 -11.34
CA PRO A 20 6.56 12.36 -11.87
C PRO A 20 5.12 12.07 -11.46
N ALA A 21 4.48 13.03 -10.78
CA ALA A 21 3.14 12.86 -10.23
C ALA A 21 2.13 12.46 -11.31
N ASP A 22 2.40 12.85 -12.57
CA ASP A 22 1.66 12.44 -13.77
C ASP A 22 1.72 10.95 -14.10
N ALA A 23 2.77 10.22 -13.71
CA ALA A 23 2.86 8.77 -13.90
C ALA A 23 1.98 7.97 -12.92
N VAL A 24 1.52 8.60 -11.83
CA VAL A 24 0.64 7.97 -10.84
C VAL A 24 -0.81 7.89 -11.35
N TRP A 25 -1.23 8.82 -12.21
CA TRP A 25 -2.62 8.89 -12.70
C TRP A 25 -2.93 7.94 -13.86
N THR A 26 -1.90 7.31 -14.46
CA THR A 26 -2.04 6.39 -15.60
C THR A 26 -1.94 4.92 -15.22
N MET A 27 -1.55 4.59 -13.98
CA MET A 27 -1.65 3.23 -13.49
C MET A 27 -3.10 2.92 -13.13
N VAL A 28 -3.78 2.19 -14.00
CA VAL A 28 -5.01 1.49 -13.62
C VAL A 28 -4.67 0.63 -12.39
N PRO A 29 -5.34 0.84 -11.24
CA PRO A 29 -5.09 0.04 -10.06
C PRO A 29 -5.31 -1.44 -10.36
N ASP A 30 -4.34 -2.29 -10.01
CA ASP A 30 -4.56 -3.73 -10.06
C ASP A 30 -5.42 -4.14 -8.85
N TYR A 31 -6.73 -3.96 -9.00
CA TYR A 31 -7.72 -4.28 -7.98
C TYR A 31 -7.67 -5.76 -7.54
N ARG A 32 -7.23 -6.65 -8.44
CA ARG A 32 -7.06 -8.07 -8.10
C ARG A 32 -5.91 -8.25 -7.11
N LYS A 33 -4.79 -7.57 -7.34
CA LYS A 33 -3.67 -7.55 -6.41
C LYS A 33 -4.06 -6.91 -5.08
N MET A 34 -4.78 -5.79 -5.11
CA MET A 34 -5.26 -5.14 -3.88
C MET A 34 -6.17 -6.05 -3.05
N ALA A 35 -7.09 -6.78 -3.69
CA ALA A 35 -7.94 -7.76 -3.01
C ALA A 35 -7.13 -8.89 -2.36
N GLN A 36 -6.10 -9.40 -3.03
CA GLN A 36 -5.21 -10.42 -2.45
C GLN A 36 -4.45 -9.89 -1.23
N GLU A 37 -3.95 -8.65 -1.28
CA GLU A 37 -3.30 -8.00 -0.14
C GLU A 37 -4.27 -7.84 1.05
N LEU A 38 -5.52 -7.44 0.78
CA LEU A 38 -6.57 -7.37 1.81
C LEU A 38 -6.86 -8.74 2.43
N ALA A 39 -6.97 -9.80 1.64
CA ALA A 39 -7.17 -11.15 2.14
C ALA A 39 -5.98 -11.63 3.02
N MET A 40 -4.74 -11.30 2.61
CA MET A 40 -3.55 -11.60 3.42
C MET A 40 -3.56 -10.87 4.76
N LEU A 41 -3.91 -9.58 4.78
CA LEU A 41 -4.04 -8.78 5.99
C LEU A 41 -5.17 -9.30 6.88
N GLY A 42 -6.30 -9.71 6.29
CA GLY A 42 -7.40 -10.35 7.00
C GLY A 42 -6.97 -11.64 7.69
N ALA A 43 -6.25 -12.51 6.98
CA ALA A 43 -5.69 -13.73 7.54
C ALA A 43 -4.70 -13.47 8.69
N GLU A 44 -3.88 -12.41 8.57
CA GLU A 44 -2.99 -12.03 9.66
C GLU A 44 -3.73 -11.48 10.88
N ALA A 45 -4.75 -10.65 10.68
CA ALA A 45 -5.61 -10.18 11.75
C ALA A 45 -6.30 -11.36 12.45
N ALA A 46 -6.81 -12.36 11.72
CA ALA A 46 -7.41 -13.55 12.31
C ALA A 46 -6.39 -14.35 13.16
N ARG A 47 -5.15 -14.50 12.67
CA ARG A 47 -4.07 -15.12 13.44
C ARG A 47 -3.79 -14.35 14.73
N ARG A 48 -3.72 -13.02 14.68
CA ARG A 48 -3.53 -12.15 15.86
C ARG A 48 -4.71 -12.23 16.82
N ALA A 49 -5.93 -12.29 16.32
CA ALA A 49 -7.13 -12.47 17.14
C ALA A 49 -7.07 -13.77 17.95
N ARG A 50 -6.67 -14.87 17.31
CA ARG A 50 -6.50 -16.18 17.98
C ARG A 50 -5.39 -16.16 19.03
N MET A 51 -4.27 -15.49 18.74
CA MET A 51 -3.13 -15.40 19.67
C MET A 51 -3.42 -14.51 20.88
N THR A 52 -4.21 -13.45 20.71
CA THR A 52 -4.43 -12.42 21.74
C THR A 52 -5.80 -12.51 22.41
N GLY A 53 -6.74 -13.26 21.85
CA GLY A 53 -8.14 -13.25 22.26
C GLY A 53 -8.86 -11.93 21.99
N ASN A 54 -8.26 -11.03 21.19
CA ASN A 54 -8.78 -9.68 20.98
C ASN A 54 -9.81 -9.65 19.83
N GLY A 55 -11.08 -9.42 20.18
CA GLY A 55 -12.19 -9.32 19.24
C GLY A 55 -12.07 -8.16 18.22
N HIS A 56 -11.24 -7.15 18.46
CA HIS A 56 -10.98 -6.11 17.46
C HIS A 56 -10.22 -6.66 16.25
N TYR A 57 -9.26 -7.56 16.47
CA TYR A 57 -8.56 -8.21 15.36
C TYR A 57 -9.47 -9.17 14.61
N ASP A 58 -10.42 -9.82 15.30
CA ASP A 58 -11.40 -10.69 14.67
C ASP A 58 -12.34 -9.90 13.74
N ARG A 59 -12.86 -8.77 14.24
CA ARG A 59 -13.67 -7.84 13.43
C ARG A 59 -12.89 -7.28 12.24
N LEU A 60 -11.61 -6.95 12.45
CA LEU A 60 -10.73 -6.47 11.39
C LEU A 60 -10.51 -7.54 10.33
N ALA A 61 -10.25 -8.79 10.75
CA ALA A 61 -10.08 -9.92 9.85
C ALA A 61 -11.29 -10.15 8.95
N HIS A 62 -12.49 -10.15 9.55
CA HIS A 62 -13.74 -10.26 8.83
C HIS A 62 -13.91 -9.12 7.82
N THR A 63 -13.71 -7.87 8.24
CA THR A 63 -13.89 -6.71 7.36
C THR A 63 -12.95 -6.75 6.15
N LEU A 64 -11.68 -7.08 6.37
CA LEU A 64 -10.68 -7.13 5.30
C LEU A 64 -10.96 -8.27 4.32
N THR A 65 -11.36 -9.43 4.82
CA THR A 65 -11.68 -10.60 3.99
C THR A 65 -12.94 -10.35 3.16
N SER A 66 -14.01 -9.81 3.76
CA SER A 66 -15.25 -9.49 3.03
C SER A 66 -15.01 -8.47 1.92
N ARG A 67 -14.20 -7.43 2.17
CA ARG A 67 -13.85 -6.44 1.12
C ARG A 67 -13.01 -7.03 0.00
N ALA A 68 -12.11 -7.96 0.32
CA ALA A 68 -11.34 -8.67 -0.70
C ALA A 68 -12.26 -9.46 -1.63
N ASP A 69 -13.24 -10.17 -1.06
CA ASP A 69 -14.21 -10.96 -1.83
C ASP A 69 -15.12 -10.05 -2.67
N GLU A 70 -15.61 -8.94 -2.13
CA GLU A 70 -16.42 -7.96 -2.87
C GLU A 70 -15.67 -7.41 -4.09
N ILE A 71 -14.40 -7.03 -3.94
CA ILE A 71 -13.58 -6.54 -5.06
C ILE A 71 -13.39 -7.64 -6.12
N LEU A 72 -13.18 -8.89 -5.71
CA LEU A 72 -13.02 -9.99 -6.64
C LEU A 72 -14.32 -10.32 -7.39
N ASP A 73 -15.47 -10.28 -6.71
CA ASP A 73 -16.80 -10.47 -7.33
C ASP A 73 -17.10 -9.36 -8.34
N ASP A 74 -16.83 -8.09 -7.98
CA ASP A 74 -17.03 -6.95 -8.88
C ASP A 74 -16.15 -7.05 -10.14
N LEU A 75 -14.90 -7.48 -10.00
CA LEU A 75 -14.01 -7.74 -11.14
C LEU A 75 -14.50 -8.90 -12.00
N GLU A 76 -15.05 -9.96 -11.40
CA GLU A 76 -15.63 -11.07 -12.16
C GLU A 76 -16.90 -10.65 -12.92
N ARG A 77 -17.77 -9.87 -12.28
CA ARG A 77 -18.97 -9.31 -12.91
C ARG A 77 -18.63 -8.37 -14.06
N GLY A 78 -17.66 -7.47 -13.86
CA GLY A 78 -17.19 -6.55 -14.91
C GLY A 78 -16.59 -7.24 -16.13
N ARG A 79 -16.11 -8.49 -15.98
CA ARG A 79 -15.56 -9.30 -17.09
C ARG A 79 -16.62 -10.05 -17.90
N LYS A 80 -17.83 -10.22 -17.36
CA LYS A 80 -18.93 -10.95 -18.02
C LYS A 80 -19.76 -10.06 -18.97
N ILE A 81 -19.42 -8.77 -19.07
CA ILE A 81 -20.06 -7.75 -19.92
C ILE A 81 -19.21 -7.56 -21.19
#